data_AF-A0AAD4VT44-F1
#
_entry.id   AF-A0AAD4VT44-F1
#
_cell.length_a   1.000
_cell.length_b   1.000
_cell.length_c   1.000
_cell.angle_alpha   90.00
_cell.angle_beta   90.00
_cell.angle_gamma   90.00
#
_symmetry.space_group_name_H-M   'P 1'
#
loop_
_entity.id
_entity.type
_entity.pdbx_description
1 polymer ?
#
loop_
_entity_poly.entity_id
_entity_poly.type
_entity_poly.pdbx_seq_one_letter_code
_entity_poly.pdbx_strand_id
1 'polypeptide(L)'
;MAAELTSGQDHALKMASCQDELLAKTSKIKKSLRKIWAMEKSLRELGENEKYLAALLAQKIQLIDLKKLISKELRLLRRSKADSHKHGLPMVENASTTVNQGEDRSLFLMVTFTRGKYTDAIYEVKFKFGGEVDDMGARVARVAKFSGSTHLGARLFDRSQLYVFSEEGWDKPCVDSFGGYIFDTKTRALDRLTPSTVQFKQHGTVVSAYGTLYFLETETEFVQGSGLFFGKYNPDKKDWVQMPSFPFSYKFTTEATGFAVGYGVILYTLSDLHGNFDVVAFHLGRKNWKRVEIGTCTPFQGRAVVVGETIYALNYFRTDEIIAYSLRRQVVDDGDIAYSLVQQFKLNGLDIADPPLQFDGLVTDYLVHLGNEDFVHVKTGTNEECDEVQHLCITTFQIVQGMIETLHSIVLRVKIDVRNWFMLTLGFTPECGDYEPEESKSAASMKQPKQEDDTTLDENSLMHEEEAKHEVALMHHETANQKKPKDASGIIKNKRKRKSGWKEGLHVTKKKKVGLQVVENNL
;
A
#
# COMPACT_ATOMS: atom_id res chain seq x y z
N MET A 1 79.83 59.70 -18.43
CA MET A 1 78.97 59.01 -19.42
C MET A 1 78.78 57.55 -18.97
N ALA A 2 77.77 57.27 -18.13
CA ALA A 2 77.39 55.91 -17.70
C ALA A 2 76.09 55.88 -16.87
N ALA A 3 75.94 56.80 -15.90
CA ALA A 3 74.99 56.65 -14.80
C ALA A 3 73.57 57.20 -15.04
N GLU A 4 73.34 58.08 -16.02
CA GLU A 4 72.06 58.77 -16.19
C GLU A 4 71.05 58.02 -17.09
N LEU A 5 71.49 56.98 -17.82
CA LEU A 5 70.63 56.25 -18.76
C LEU A 5 69.79 55.14 -18.12
N THR A 6 70.15 54.65 -16.92
CA THR A 6 69.44 53.56 -16.24
C THR A 6 68.20 54.03 -15.47
N SER A 7 68.24 55.23 -14.88
CA SER A 7 67.15 55.79 -14.08
C SER A 7 65.81 55.91 -14.85
N GLY A 8 65.88 56.33 -16.12
CA GLY A 8 64.69 56.47 -16.97
C GLY A 8 64.06 55.13 -17.38
N GLN A 9 64.86 54.06 -17.53
CA GLN A 9 64.37 52.76 -17.99
C GLN A 9 63.56 52.04 -16.90
N ASP A 10 64.03 52.06 -15.66
CA ASP A 10 63.34 51.41 -14.52
C ASP A 10 61.99 52.07 -14.23
N HIS A 11 61.89 53.40 -14.37
CA HIS A 11 60.64 54.12 -14.17
C HIS A 11 59.64 53.90 -15.32
N ALA A 12 60.12 53.75 -16.56
CA ALA A 12 59.28 53.38 -17.71
C ALA A 12 58.75 51.94 -17.59
N LEU A 13 59.60 50.98 -17.19
CA LEU A 13 59.21 49.58 -16.99
C LEU A 13 58.16 49.41 -15.89
N LYS A 14 58.28 50.14 -14.76
CA LYS A 14 57.26 50.14 -13.70
C LYS A 14 55.93 50.74 -14.16
N MET A 15 55.96 51.83 -14.94
CA MET A 15 54.75 52.44 -15.51
C MET A 15 54.03 51.46 -16.46
N ALA A 16 54.76 50.85 -17.39
CA ALA A 16 54.21 49.87 -18.34
C ALA A 16 53.60 48.65 -17.62
N SER A 17 54.33 48.07 -16.65
CA SER A 17 53.86 46.94 -15.84
C SER A 17 52.56 47.25 -15.08
N CYS A 18 52.46 48.44 -14.48
CA CYS A 18 51.23 48.88 -13.81
C CYS A 18 50.07 49.06 -14.80
N GLN A 19 50.35 49.60 -16.00
CA GLN A 19 49.36 49.83 -17.05
C GLN A 19 48.81 48.51 -17.62
N ASP A 20 49.67 47.50 -17.83
CA ASP A 20 49.27 46.15 -18.24
C ASP A 20 48.44 45.44 -17.17
N GLU A 21 48.78 45.58 -15.88
CA GLU A 21 47.97 45.02 -14.79
C GLU A 21 46.58 45.67 -14.73
N LEU A 22 46.48 46.98 -14.99
CA LEU A 22 45.23 47.73 -15.04
C LEU A 22 44.38 47.32 -16.25
N LEU A 23 45.00 47.09 -17.42
CA LEU A 23 44.34 46.53 -18.61
C LEU A 23 43.84 45.09 -18.35
N ALA A 24 44.62 44.26 -17.68
CA ALA A 24 44.23 42.89 -17.31
C ALA A 24 43.06 42.87 -16.32
N LYS A 25 43.05 43.76 -15.31
CA LYS A 25 41.93 43.96 -14.38
C LYS A 25 40.67 44.44 -15.13
N THR A 26 40.82 45.42 -16.02
CA THR A 26 39.72 45.96 -16.84
C THR A 26 39.12 44.89 -17.77
N SER A 27 39.96 44.04 -18.37
CA SER A 27 39.54 42.89 -19.18
C SER A 27 38.74 41.86 -18.37
N LYS A 28 39.18 41.53 -17.14
CA LYS A 28 38.44 40.65 -16.22
C LYS A 28 37.07 41.23 -15.83
N ILE A 29 37.00 42.53 -15.53
CA ILE A 29 35.74 43.23 -15.22
C ILE A 29 34.78 43.18 -16.42
N LYS A 30 35.27 43.52 -17.62
CA LYS A 30 34.48 43.49 -18.88
C LYS A 30 33.99 42.08 -19.23
N LYS A 31 34.76 41.03 -18.90
CA LYS A 31 34.35 39.62 -19.04
C LYS A 31 33.29 39.22 -18.00
N SER A 32 33.34 39.76 -16.79
CA SER A 32 32.36 39.50 -15.72
C SER A 32 31.03 40.20 -15.97
N LEU A 33 31.04 41.47 -16.41
CA LEU A 33 29.83 42.21 -16.79
C LEU A 33 29.05 41.52 -17.92
N ARG A 34 29.74 40.95 -18.91
CA ARG A 34 29.11 40.13 -19.97
C ARG A 34 28.42 38.87 -19.43
N LYS A 35 28.95 38.25 -18.37
CA LYS A 35 28.28 37.12 -17.70
C LYS A 35 27.03 37.58 -16.93
N ILE A 36 27.12 38.69 -16.20
CA ILE A 36 25.99 39.26 -15.45
C ILE A 36 24.83 39.57 -16.41
N TRP A 37 25.10 40.30 -17.49
CA TRP A 37 24.09 40.62 -18.51
C TRP A 37 23.46 39.38 -19.17
N ALA A 38 24.23 38.31 -19.38
CA ALA A 38 23.70 37.05 -19.88
C ALA A 38 22.78 36.35 -18.86
N MET A 39 23.14 36.36 -17.57
CA MET A 39 22.29 35.82 -16.49
C MET A 39 21.01 36.66 -16.31
N GLU A 40 21.10 37.99 -16.37
CA GLU A 40 19.94 38.90 -16.34
C GLU A 40 18.97 38.66 -17.50
N LYS A 41 19.49 38.32 -18.69
CA LYS A 41 18.68 37.94 -19.85
C LYS A 41 17.93 36.63 -19.58
N SER A 42 18.63 35.58 -19.13
CA SER A 42 17.99 34.30 -18.82
C SER A 42 17.05 34.34 -17.61
N LEU A 43 17.29 35.22 -16.64
CA LEU A 43 16.37 35.44 -15.52
C LEU A 43 15.07 36.13 -15.98
N ARG A 44 15.16 37.04 -16.96
CA ARG A 44 14.01 37.71 -17.58
C ARG A 44 13.19 36.74 -18.44
N GLU A 45 13.86 35.87 -19.19
CA GLU A 45 13.24 34.75 -19.92
C GLU A 45 12.53 33.77 -18.96
N LEU A 46 13.07 33.56 -17.76
CA LEU A 46 12.43 32.77 -16.70
C LEU A 46 11.13 33.41 -16.17
N GLY A 47 11.14 34.71 -15.88
CA GLY A 47 9.94 35.45 -15.43
C GLY A 47 8.83 35.58 -16.50
N GLU A 48 9.16 35.42 -17.77
CA GLU A 48 8.18 35.29 -18.85
C GLU A 48 7.53 33.89 -18.87
N ASN A 49 8.29 32.84 -18.55
CA ASN A 49 7.76 31.49 -18.38
C ASN A 49 6.84 31.34 -17.16
N GLU A 50 7.07 32.06 -16.05
CA GLU A 50 6.15 32.09 -14.91
C GLU A 50 4.76 32.65 -15.30
N LYS A 51 4.72 33.72 -16.11
CA LYS A 51 3.46 34.25 -16.65
C LYS A 51 2.78 33.26 -17.59
N TYR A 52 3.57 32.51 -18.37
CA TYR A 52 3.04 31.44 -19.23
C TYR A 52 2.43 30.30 -18.41
N LEU A 53 3.09 29.88 -17.32
CA LEU A 53 2.57 28.89 -16.37
C LEU A 53 1.29 29.37 -15.67
N ALA A 54 1.24 30.62 -15.21
CA ALA A 54 0.05 31.21 -14.60
C ALA A 54 -1.14 31.28 -15.59
N ALA A 55 -0.88 31.65 -16.86
CA ALA A 55 -1.90 31.64 -17.90
C ALA A 55 -2.38 30.21 -18.23
N LEU A 56 -1.48 29.23 -18.25
CA LEU A 56 -1.78 27.82 -18.53
C LEU A 56 -2.55 27.17 -17.36
N LEU A 57 -2.25 27.56 -16.11
CA LEU A 57 -3.05 27.22 -14.93
C LEU A 57 -4.45 27.84 -14.99
N ALA A 58 -4.57 29.13 -15.35
CA ALA A 58 -5.87 29.78 -15.51
C ALA A 58 -6.72 29.13 -16.61
N GLN A 59 -6.10 28.75 -17.74
CA GLN A 59 -6.77 27.97 -18.80
C GLN A 59 -7.15 26.56 -18.32
N LYS A 60 -6.32 25.90 -17.50
CA LYS A 60 -6.63 24.59 -16.89
C LYS A 60 -7.84 24.68 -15.94
N ILE A 61 -7.94 25.74 -15.14
CA ILE A 61 -9.10 26.00 -14.27
C ILE A 61 -10.35 26.25 -15.11
N GLN A 62 -10.29 27.15 -16.11
CA GLN A 62 -11.42 27.39 -17.03
C GLN A 62 -11.88 26.12 -17.76
N LEU A 63 -10.95 25.22 -18.11
CA LEU A 63 -11.27 23.93 -18.72
C LEU A 63 -11.94 22.95 -17.74
N ILE A 64 -11.61 23.01 -16.45
CA ILE A 64 -12.27 22.25 -15.38
C ILE A 64 -13.69 22.78 -15.15
N ASP A 65 -13.86 24.10 -15.05
CA ASP A 65 -15.17 24.73 -14.87
C ASP A 65 -16.10 24.49 -16.08
N LEU A 66 -15.56 24.55 -17.30
CA LEU A 66 -16.29 24.19 -18.52
C LEU A 66 -16.71 22.71 -18.54
N LYS A 67 -15.85 21.79 -18.06
CA LYS A 67 -16.22 20.38 -17.88
C LYS A 67 -17.32 20.18 -16.84
N LYS A 68 -17.26 20.89 -15.71
CA LYS A 68 -18.31 20.89 -14.68
C LYS A 68 -19.64 21.41 -15.23
N LEU A 69 -19.62 22.50 -16.00
CA LEU A 69 -20.80 23.06 -16.67
C LEU A 69 -21.42 22.06 -17.66
N ILE A 70 -20.60 21.45 -18.53
CA ILE A 70 -21.05 20.45 -19.51
C ILE A 70 -21.61 19.20 -18.80
N SER A 71 -20.98 18.74 -17.70
CA SER A 71 -21.49 17.63 -16.88
C SER A 71 -22.85 17.96 -16.27
N LYS A 72 -23.03 19.19 -15.76
CA LYS A 72 -24.29 19.67 -15.19
C LYS A 72 -25.41 19.75 -16.24
N GLU A 73 -25.13 20.29 -17.43
CA GLU A 73 -26.10 20.31 -18.54
C GLU A 73 -26.45 18.90 -19.02
N LEU A 74 -25.48 17.99 -19.13
CA LEU A 74 -25.75 16.59 -19.47
C LEU A 74 -26.61 15.88 -18.41
N ARG A 75 -26.46 16.20 -17.12
CA ARG A 75 -27.36 15.72 -16.05
C ARG A 75 -28.79 16.26 -16.22
N LEU A 76 -28.96 17.55 -16.51
CA LEU A 76 -30.27 18.16 -16.77
C LEU A 76 -30.97 17.54 -17.99
N LEU A 77 -30.22 17.39 -19.10
CA LEU A 77 -30.72 16.77 -20.33
C LEU A 77 -31.12 15.29 -20.11
N ARG A 78 -30.34 14.52 -19.36
CA ARG A 78 -30.70 13.14 -18.98
C ARG A 78 -31.99 13.10 -18.15
N ARG A 79 -32.14 13.98 -17.14
CA ARG A 79 -33.34 14.05 -16.29
C ARG A 79 -34.59 14.36 -17.13
N SER A 80 -34.51 15.33 -18.04
CA SER A 80 -35.62 15.66 -18.97
C SER A 80 -36.04 14.52 -19.89
N LYS A 81 -35.10 13.63 -20.25
CA LYS A 81 -35.38 12.50 -21.15
C LYS A 81 -36.07 11.34 -20.42
N ALA A 82 -35.79 11.13 -19.14
CA ALA A 82 -36.41 10.09 -18.32
C ALA A 82 -37.94 10.28 -18.19
N ASP A 83 -38.41 11.52 -17.97
CA ASP A 83 -39.86 11.81 -17.91
C ASP A 83 -40.59 11.61 -19.25
N SER A 84 -39.87 11.61 -20.38
CA SER A 84 -40.45 11.47 -21.72
C SER A 84 -40.75 10.03 -22.16
N HIS A 85 -40.42 9.01 -21.36
CA HIS A 85 -40.52 7.59 -21.77
C HIS A 85 -41.43 6.73 -20.86
N LYS A 86 -42.47 7.33 -20.28
CA LYS A 86 -43.55 6.61 -19.59
C LYS A 86 -44.64 6.07 -20.54
N HIS A 87 -44.28 5.24 -21.54
CA HIS A 87 -45.24 4.35 -22.22
C HIS A 87 -44.61 3.17 -22.99
N GLY A 88 -44.85 1.95 -22.49
CA GLY A 88 -45.17 0.78 -23.32
C GLY A 88 -44.03 -0.08 -23.91
N LEU A 89 -43.60 -1.11 -23.17
CA LEU A 89 -43.71 -2.56 -23.52
C LEU A 89 -42.95 -3.41 -22.46
N PRO A 90 -43.21 -4.73 -22.31
CA PRO A 90 -42.92 -5.44 -21.06
C PRO A 90 -41.43 -5.72 -20.85
N MET A 91 -40.94 -5.36 -19.66
CA MET A 91 -39.61 -5.75 -19.18
C MET A 91 -39.70 -7.15 -18.53
N VAL A 92 -38.67 -7.97 -18.72
CA VAL A 92 -38.51 -9.22 -17.95
C VAL A 92 -38.07 -8.86 -16.53
N GLU A 93 -38.72 -9.47 -15.52
CA GLU A 93 -38.45 -9.23 -14.10
C GLU A 93 -37.11 -9.82 -13.65
N ASN A 94 -36.01 -9.11 -13.93
CA ASN A 94 -34.78 -9.23 -13.14
C ASN A 94 -34.76 -8.06 -12.14
N ALA A 95 -34.82 -8.39 -10.84
CA ALA A 95 -35.10 -7.44 -9.77
C ALA A 95 -33.89 -6.54 -9.43
N SER A 96 -33.68 -5.47 -10.21
CA SER A 96 -32.88 -4.31 -9.79
C SER A 96 -33.68 -3.47 -8.78
N THR A 97 -33.87 -4.02 -7.58
CA THR A 97 -34.46 -3.32 -6.45
C THR A 97 -33.37 -2.57 -5.69
N THR A 98 -33.44 -1.24 -5.67
CA THR A 98 -32.55 -0.36 -4.89
C THR A 98 -32.94 -0.38 -3.41
N VAL A 99 -32.70 -1.51 -2.74
CA VAL A 99 -33.20 -1.79 -1.37
C VAL A 99 -32.71 -0.79 -0.32
N ASN A 100 -31.50 -0.25 -0.48
CA ASN A 100 -30.75 0.40 0.60
C ASN A 100 -30.95 1.93 0.72
N GLN A 101 -31.76 2.57 -0.14
CA GLN A 101 -31.84 4.05 -0.17
C GLN A 101 -32.54 4.64 1.06
N GLY A 102 -31.93 5.66 1.66
CA GLY A 102 -32.40 6.37 2.84
C GLY A 102 -31.91 5.82 4.18
N GLU A 103 -31.23 4.67 4.19
CA GLU A 103 -30.75 4.03 5.43
C GLU A 103 -29.52 4.73 6.03
N ASP A 104 -29.49 4.84 7.36
CA ASP A 104 -28.29 5.21 8.12
C ASP A 104 -27.30 4.01 8.10
N ARG A 105 -26.06 4.26 7.66
CA ARG A 105 -24.96 3.28 7.61
C ARG A 105 -23.69 3.84 8.29
N SER A 106 -22.86 2.97 8.86
CA SER A 106 -21.54 3.33 9.39
C SER A 106 -20.40 2.83 8.49
N LEU A 107 -19.51 3.73 8.09
CA LEU A 107 -18.25 3.42 7.42
C LEU A 107 -17.12 3.47 8.44
N PHE A 108 -16.38 2.38 8.60
CA PHE A 108 -15.19 2.32 9.44
C PHE A 108 -13.94 2.40 8.58
N LEU A 109 -13.03 3.29 8.96
CA LEU A 109 -11.78 3.56 8.24
C LEU A 109 -10.62 3.41 9.22
N MET A 110 -9.70 2.49 8.93
CA MET A 110 -8.40 2.45 9.57
C MET A 110 -7.44 3.32 8.77
N VAL A 111 -6.65 4.12 9.49
CA VAL A 111 -5.66 5.02 8.90
C VAL A 111 -4.34 4.95 9.67
N THR A 112 -3.25 5.09 8.93
CA THR A 112 -1.88 5.17 9.48
C THR A 112 -1.37 6.59 9.30
N PHE A 113 -0.93 7.22 10.39
CA PHE A 113 -0.32 8.54 10.40
C PHE A 113 1.18 8.44 10.11
N THR A 114 1.73 9.42 9.40
CA THR A 114 3.18 9.45 9.13
C THR A 114 3.99 10.10 10.25
N ARG A 115 3.34 10.82 11.18
CA ARG A 115 3.97 11.56 12.29
C ARG A 115 3.08 11.57 13.54
N GLY A 116 3.56 12.24 14.59
CA GLY A 116 2.79 12.51 15.81
C GLY A 116 2.88 11.41 16.87
N LYS A 117 1.92 11.40 17.80
CA LYS A 117 1.90 10.47 18.95
C LYS A 117 1.27 9.10 18.63
N TYR A 118 0.42 9.06 17.63
CA TYR A 118 -0.36 7.89 17.25
C TYR A 118 0.14 7.40 15.90
N THR A 119 0.44 6.11 15.81
CA THR A 119 0.81 5.46 14.55
C THR A 119 -0.43 5.18 13.71
N ASP A 120 -1.50 4.69 14.33
CA ASP A 120 -2.74 4.35 13.64
C ASP A 120 -3.98 4.85 14.40
N ALA A 121 -5.10 4.98 13.71
CA ALA A 121 -6.41 5.20 14.32
C ALA A 121 -7.53 4.55 13.50
N ILE A 122 -8.65 4.28 14.19
CA ILE A 122 -9.90 3.93 13.53
C ILE A 122 -10.84 5.14 13.64
N TYR A 123 -11.42 5.53 12.52
CA TYR A 123 -12.53 6.46 12.43
C TYR A 123 -13.82 5.73 12.07
N GLU A 124 -14.93 6.19 12.62
CA GLU A 124 -16.28 5.90 12.12
C GLU A 124 -16.81 7.15 11.42
N VAL A 125 -17.41 6.98 10.24
CA VAL A 125 -18.21 7.98 9.55
C VAL A 125 -19.63 7.47 9.44
N LYS A 126 -20.59 8.17 10.03
CA LYS A 126 -22.02 7.87 9.83
C LYS A 126 -22.57 8.65 8.65
N PHE A 127 -23.35 8.02 7.79
CA PHE A 127 -23.90 8.62 6.57
C PHE A 127 -25.24 7.98 6.19
N LYS A 128 -26.04 8.65 5.35
CA LYS A 128 -27.26 8.09 4.76
C LYS A 128 -27.01 7.67 3.32
N PHE A 129 -27.29 6.43 2.96
CA PHE A 129 -27.08 5.97 1.59
C PHE A 129 -28.14 6.57 0.64
N GLY A 130 -27.71 7.25 -0.43
CA GLY A 130 -28.61 7.87 -1.41
C GLY A 130 -29.44 9.07 -0.91
N GLY A 131 -29.07 9.69 0.22
CA GLY A 131 -29.79 10.86 0.76
C GLY A 131 -29.58 12.16 -0.04
N GLU A 132 -30.60 13.03 -0.04
CA GLU A 132 -30.51 14.36 -0.65
C GLU A 132 -29.59 15.33 0.13
N VAL A 133 -29.23 16.43 -0.54
CA VAL A 133 -28.00 17.22 -0.31
C VAL A 133 -27.90 17.89 1.06
N ASP A 134 -29.03 18.30 1.66
CA ASP A 134 -29.02 19.29 2.75
C ASP A 134 -28.81 18.71 4.17
N ASP A 135 -29.02 17.40 4.39
CA ASP A 135 -28.95 16.76 5.72
C ASP A 135 -28.07 15.49 5.76
N MET A 136 -26.93 15.54 5.05
CA MET A 136 -25.78 14.74 5.46
C MET A 136 -25.19 15.31 6.76
N GLY A 137 -25.84 15.00 7.88
CA GLY A 137 -25.31 15.15 9.25
C GLY A 137 -24.12 14.24 9.54
N ALA A 138 -23.25 14.01 8.54
CA ALA A 138 -22.23 13.00 8.48
C ALA A 138 -21.07 13.35 9.43
N ARG A 139 -20.96 12.58 10.51
CA ARG A 139 -20.02 12.82 11.60
C ARG A 139 -18.86 11.84 11.50
N VAL A 140 -17.66 12.38 11.29
CA VAL A 140 -16.40 11.64 11.46
C VAL A 140 -16.04 11.65 12.95
N ALA A 141 -16.04 10.48 13.58
CA ALA A 141 -15.61 10.27 14.96
C ALA A 141 -14.34 9.41 14.99
N ARG A 142 -13.30 9.80 15.73
CA ARG A 142 -12.13 8.94 15.97
C ARG A 142 -12.46 8.01 17.14
N VAL A 143 -12.56 6.71 16.88
CA VAL A 143 -13.13 5.71 17.82
C VAL A 143 -12.07 4.80 18.46
N ALA A 144 -10.89 4.68 17.85
CA ALA A 144 -9.72 4.05 18.47
C ALA A 144 -8.43 4.76 18.05
N LYS A 145 -7.34 4.53 18.78
CA LYS A 145 -6.00 5.04 18.48
C LYS A 145 -4.93 4.03 18.93
N PHE A 146 -3.85 3.93 18.18
CA PHE A 146 -2.72 3.03 18.43
C PHE A 146 -1.40 3.82 18.42
N SER A 147 -0.36 3.28 19.06
CA SER A 147 0.95 3.92 19.21
C SER A 147 2.04 2.85 19.33
N GLY A 148 3.22 3.13 18.75
CA GLY A 148 4.44 2.32 18.90
C GLY A 148 4.86 1.66 17.60
N SER A 149 4.07 0.71 17.13
CA SER A 149 4.18 -0.02 15.84
C SER A 149 3.17 0.51 14.82
N THR A 150 3.37 0.23 13.53
CA THR A 150 2.25 0.21 12.56
C THR A 150 1.31 -0.95 12.88
N HIS A 151 0.13 -0.98 12.25
CA HIS A 151 -0.82 -2.07 12.45
C HIS A 151 -1.51 -2.51 11.16
N LEU A 152 -1.71 -3.83 11.02
CA LEU A 152 -2.44 -4.46 9.93
C LEU A 152 -3.88 -4.77 10.38
N GLY A 153 -4.87 -4.19 9.70
CA GLY A 153 -6.29 -4.34 10.03
C GLY A 153 -7.01 -5.36 9.13
N ALA A 154 -7.76 -6.29 9.73
CA ALA A 154 -8.66 -7.19 8.99
C ALA A 154 -9.92 -7.56 9.81
N ARG A 155 -11.09 -7.56 9.18
CA ARG A 155 -12.40 -7.86 9.81
C ARG A 155 -12.77 -9.34 9.63
N LEU A 156 -13.28 -10.00 10.67
CA LEU A 156 -14.04 -11.25 10.52
C LEU A 156 -15.51 -10.94 10.22
N PHE A 157 -16.07 -11.40 9.10
CA PHE A 157 -17.38 -10.95 8.60
C PHE A 157 -18.57 -11.37 9.47
N ASP A 158 -18.47 -12.50 10.17
CA ASP A 158 -19.51 -13.02 11.07
C ASP A 158 -19.59 -12.22 12.39
N ARG A 159 -18.60 -11.37 12.66
CA ARG A 159 -18.40 -10.69 13.95
C ARG A 159 -18.37 -9.18 13.75
N SER A 160 -18.76 -8.45 14.79
CA SER A 160 -18.56 -6.99 14.86
C SER A 160 -17.09 -6.59 15.08
N GLN A 161 -16.14 -7.49 14.84
CA GLN A 161 -14.77 -7.42 15.32
C GLN A 161 -13.78 -7.15 14.19
N LEU A 162 -13.07 -6.03 14.31
CA LEU A 162 -11.87 -5.72 13.55
C LEU A 162 -10.65 -6.20 14.35
N TYR A 163 -9.85 -7.07 13.75
CA TYR A 163 -8.56 -7.49 14.29
C TYR A 163 -7.49 -6.53 13.79
N VAL A 164 -6.64 -6.06 14.70
CA VAL A 164 -5.64 -5.02 14.48
C VAL A 164 -4.29 -5.55 14.98
N PHE A 165 -3.55 -6.22 14.11
CA PHE A 165 -2.27 -6.84 14.44
C PHE A 165 -1.15 -5.81 14.43
N SER A 166 -0.19 -5.92 15.33
CA SER A 166 0.97 -5.01 15.39
C SER A 166 2.06 -5.46 14.42
N GLU A 167 2.64 -4.51 13.70
CA GLU A 167 3.76 -4.72 12.77
C GLU A 167 5.00 -3.98 13.29
N GLU A 168 6.06 -4.71 13.65
CA GLU A 168 7.37 -4.13 13.97
C GLU A 168 7.95 -3.32 12.79
N GLY A 169 8.75 -2.30 13.12
CA GLY A 169 9.40 -1.47 12.10
C GLY A 169 10.49 -2.23 11.35
N TRP A 170 10.60 -1.94 10.05
CA TRP A 170 11.60 -2.47 9.11
C TRP A 170 13.07 -2.31 9.56
N ASP A 171 13.33 -1.51 10.60
CA ASP A 171 14.63 -1.26 11.21
C ASP A 171 15.03 -2.29 12.28
N LYS A 172 14.13 -3.22 12.65
CA LYS A 172 14.32 -4.17 13.76
C LYS A 172 14.39 -5.61 13.25
N PRO A 173 15.26 -6.47 13.82
CA PRO A 173 15.07 -7.90 13.69
C PRO A 173 13.75 -8.27 14.37
N CYS A 174 12.88 -9.06 13.72
CA CYS A 174 11.62 -9.47 14.33
C CYS A 174 11.89 -10.29 15.60
N VAL A 175 11.53 -9.77 16.78
CA VAL A 175 11.77 -10.45 18.07
C VAL A 175 10.48 -10.97 18.69
N ASP A 176 9.38 -10.21 18.64
CA ASP A 176 8.17 -10.55 19.37
C ASP A 176 7.15 -11.33 18.52
N SER A 177 6.22 -11.97 19.23
CA SER A 177 5.04 -12.65 18.68
C SER A 177 4.11 -11.70 17.90
N PHE A 178 3.36 -12.23 16.94
CA PHE A 178 2.24 -11.53 16.30
C PHE A 178 1.17 -11.17 17.36
N GLY A 179 1.23 -9.93 17.86
CA GLY A 179 0.32 -9.37 18.86
C GLY A 179 -0.66 -8.38 18.25
N GLY A 180 -1.47 -7.71 19.09
CA GLY A 180 -2.38 -6.66 18.61
C GLY A 180 -3.63 -6.50 19.47
N TYR A 181 -4.73 -6.14 18.82
CA TYR A 181 -6.01 -5.80 19.44
C TYR A 181 -7.20 -6.37 18.67
N ILE A 182 -8.33 -6.54 19.37
CA ILE A 182 -9.66 -6.71 18.76
C ILE A 182 -10.49 -5.48 19.09
N PHE A 183 -10.91 -4.74 18.08
CA PHE A 183 -11.84 -3.62 18.22
C PHE A 183 -13.25 -4.06 17.83
N ASP A 184 -14.20 -3.98 18.78
CA ASP A 184 -15.60 -4.29 18.51
C ASP A 184 -16.40 -3.02 18.12
N THR A 185 -16.95 -3.05 16.91
CA THR A 185 -17.67 -1.94 16.27
C THR A 185 -19.02 -1.60 16.90
N LYS A 186 -19.60 -2.49 17.71
CA LYS A 186 -20.89 -2.26 18.40
C LYS A 186 -20.68 -1.63 19.77
N THR A 187 -19.82 -2.22 20.58
CA THR A 187 -19.54 -1.84 21.98
C THR A 187 -18.44 -0.79 22.12
N ARG A 188 -17.56 -0.66 21.12
CA ARG A 188 -16.32 0.13 21.15
C ARG A 188 -15.31 -0.37 22.20
N ALA A 189 -15.44 -1.62 22.62
CA ALA A 189 -14.40 -2.33 23.36
C ALA A 189 -13.13 -2.47 22.49
N LEU A 190 -11.97 -2.40 23.13
CA LEU A 190 -10.66 -2.62 22.51
C LEU A 190 -9.89 -3.62 23.37
N ASP A 191 -10.13 -4.90 23.11
CA ASP A 191 -9.46 -5.99 23.81
C ASP A 191 -8.06 -6.20 23.22
N ARG A 192 -7.14 -6.76 24.01
CA ARG A 192 -5.82 -7.19 23.51
C ARG A 192 -5.88 -8.60 22.95
N LEU A 193 -5.22 -8.83 21.82
CA LEU A 193 -4.91 -10.18 21.36
C LEU A 193 -3.84 -10.80 22.25
N THR A 194 -3.95 -12.10 22.46
CA THR A 194 -2.84 -12.90 22.99
C THR A 194 -1.73 -12.94 21.94
N PRO A 195 -0.45 -12.80 22.32
CA PRO A 195 0.70 -13.29 21.56
C PRO A 195 0.43 -14.61 20.81
N SER A 196 0.60 -14.59 19.49
CA SER A 196 0.70 -15.79 18.66
C SER A 196 1.81 -16.72 19.17
N THR A 197 1.55 -18.02 19.32
CA THR A 197 2.63 -18.98 19.62
C THR A 197 3.46 -19.31 18.38
N VAL A 198 2.90 -19.13 17.19
CA VAL A 198 3.62 -19.28 15.93
C VAL A 198 4.41 -18.00 15.64
N GLN A 199 5.69 -18.17 15.27
CA GLN A 199 6.60 -17.07 14.96
C GLN A 199 6.48 -16.67 13.48
N PHE A 200 6.37 -15.37 13.22
CA PHE A 200 6.37 -14.78 11.88
C PHE A 200 7.41 -13.67 11.78
N LYS A 201 7.90 -13.44 10.56
CA LYS A 201 8.41 -12.12 10.19
C LYS A 201 7.19 -11.19 10.16
N GLN A 202 7.18 -10.12 10.96
CA GLN A 202 5.95 -9.35 11.19
C GLN A 202 5.48 -8.53 9.97
N HIS A 203 6.28 -8.42 8.91
CA HIS A 203 5.93 -7.76 7.65
C HIS A 203 5.11 -8.68 6.74
N GLY A 204 3.97 -8.19 6.26
CA GLY A 204 3.10 -8.96 5.38
C GLY A 204 1.75 -8.30 5.17
N THR A 205 0.77 -9.09 4.77
CA THR A 205 -0.61 -8.63 4.55
C THR A 205 -1.58 -9.58 5.20
N VAL A 206 -2.41 -9.04 6.12
CA VAL A 206 -3.55 -9.76 6.69
C VAL A 206 -4.78 -9.47 5.82
N VAL A 207 -5.42 -10.52 5.35
CA VAL A 207 -6.69 -10.46 4.60
C VAL A 207 -7.76 -11.25 5.36
N SER A 208 -9.04 -11.02 5.07
CA SER A 208 -10.11 -11.93 5.50
C SER A 208 -10.76 -12.59 4.30
N ALA A 209 -10.98 -13.90 4.43
CA ALA A 209 -11.52 -14.78 3.41
C ALA A 209 -12.21 -15.99 4.07
N TYR A 210 -13.35 -16.41 3.56
CA TYR A 210 -14.10 -17.61 3.94
C TYR A 210 -14.29 -17.78 5.45
N GLY A 211 -14.76 -16.72 6.10
CA GLY A 211 -15.06 -16.70 7.54
C GLY A 211 -13.84 -16.74 8.47
N THR A 212 -12.63 -16.50 7.96
CA THR A 212 -11.42 -16.39 8.79
C THR A 212 -10.45 -15.30 8.27
N LEU A 213 -9.32 -15.15 8.94
CA LEU A 213 -8.19 -14.31 8.50
C LEU A 213 -7.07 -15.18 7.94
N TYR A 214 -6.34 -14.62 6.97
CA TYR A 214 -5.12 -15.21 6.40
C TYR A 214 -3.99 -14.17 6.43
N PHE A 215 -2.77 -14.60 6.72
CA PHE A 215 -1.57 -13.76 6.70
C PHE A 215 -0.57 -14.32 5.71
N LEU A 216 -0.05 -13.45 4.83
CA LEU A 216 1.02 -13.72 3.88
C LEU A 216 2.20 -12.81 4.23
N GLU A 217 3.38 -13.39 4.51
CA GLU A 217 4.63 -12.62 4.71
C GLU A 217 5.04 -11.86 3.44
N THR A 218 5.69 -10.70 3.61
CA THR A 218 6.34 -9.93 2.54
C THR A 218 7.85 -10.25 2.49
N GLU A 219 8.43 -10.38 1.29
CA GLU A 219 9.88 -10.57 1.13
C GLU A 219 10.62 -9.25 1.39
N THR A 220 11.48 -9.17 2.41
CA THR A 220 12.22 -7.95 2.76
C THR A 220 13.72 -8.09 2.53
N GLU A 221 14.41 -7.00 2.18
CA GLU A 221 15.86 -7.01 1.90
C GLU A 221 16.70 -7.53 3.08
N PHE A 222 16.18 -7.43 4.30
CA PHE A 222 16.83 -7.86 5.53
C PHE A 222 16.68 -9.36 5.83
N VAL A 223 15.79 -10.08 5.16
CA VAL A 223 15.48 -11.50 5.45
C VAL A 223 15.62 -12.38 4.21
N GLN A 224 16.86 -12.62 3.81
CA GLN A 224 17.18 -13.60 2.77
C GLN A 224 17.04 -15.05 3.28
N GLY A 225 16.01 -15.77 2.81
CA GLY A 225 15.97 -17.23 2.88
C GLY A 225 14.64 -17.84 3.33
N SER A 226 14.37 -19.04 2.79
CA SER A 226 13.12 -19.82 2.88
C SER A 226 11.87 -19.13 2.31
N GLY A 227 10.93 -19.92 1.79
CA GLY A 227 9.69 -19.41 1.20
C GLY A 227 8.84 -18.66 2.23
N LEU A 228 8.13 -17.62 1.78
CA LEU A 228 7.36 -16.74 2.66
C LEU A 228 6.30 -17.53 3.41
N PHE A 229 6.16 -17.27 4.71
CA PHE A 229 5.14 -17.92 5.52
C PHE A 229 3.74 -17.52 5.02
N PHE A 230 2.84 -18.50 5.03
CA PHE A 230 1.42 -18.29 4.84
C PHE A 230 0.66 -18.98 5.97
N GLY A 231 -0.33 -18.32 6.55
CA GLY A 231 -1.07 -18.82 7.70
C GLY A 231 -2.54 -18.48 7.67
N LYS A 232 -3.31 -19.28 8.41
CA LYS A 232 -4.74 -19.12 8.67
C LYS A 232 -4.96 -18.87 10.15
N TYR A 233 -5.77 -17.89 10.50
CA TYR A 233 -6.17 -17.68 11.89
C TYR A 233 -7.19 -18.74 12.33
N ASN A 234 -7.08 -19.20 13.57
CA ASN A 234 -8.05 -20.06 14.22
C ASN A 234 -8.71 -19.25 15.36
N PRO A 235 -9.96 -18.78 15.20
CA PRO A 235 -10.60 -17.90 16.17
C PRO A 235 -10.95 -18.60 17.50
N ASP A 236 -11.00 -19.94 17.52
CA ASP A 236 -11.36 -20.73 18.71
C ASP A 236 -10.13 -20.98 19.59
N LYS A 237 -8.99 -21.31 18.97
CA LYS A 237 -7.65 -21.34 19.62
C LYS A 237 -7.11 -19.93 19.88
N LYS A 238 -7.67 -18.91 19.21
CA LYS A 238 -7.23 -17.50 19.17
C LYS A 238 -5.80 -17.29 18.64
N ASP A 239 -5.29 -18.26 17.89
CA ASP A 239 -3.91 -18.32 17.41
C ASP A 239 -3.88 -18.72 15.93
N TRP A 240 -2.71 -18.65 15.31
CA TRP A 240 -2.50 -18.95 13.90
C TRP A 240 -2.15 -20.42 13.66
N VAL A 241 -2.39 -20.87 12.44
CA VAL A 241 -2.05 -22.21 11.93
C VAL A 241 -1.27 -22.04 10.63
N GLN A 242 -0.14 -22.74 10.51
CA GLN A 242 0.65 -22.73 9.29
C GLN A 242 -0.12 -23.37 8.12
N MET A 243 -0.11 -22.67 6.99
CA MET A 243 -0.60 -23.15 5.71
C MET A 243 0.61 -23.45 4.79
N PRO A 244 0.43 -24.14 3.66
CA PRO A 244 1.53 -24.38 2.72
C PRO A 244 2.18 -23.08 2.25
N SER A 245 3.49 -22.96 2.51
CA SER A 245 4.29 -21.76 2.28
C SER A 245 4.22 -21.27 0.83
N PHE A 246 4.42 -19.97 0.67
CA PHE A 246 4.46 -19.32 -0.63
C PHE A 246 5.67 -19.84 -1.47
N PRO A 247 5.44 -20.43 -2.66
CA PRO A 247 6.49 -21.15 -3.39
C PRO A 247 7.20 -20.32 -4.46
N PHE A 248 6.77 -19.08 -4.70
CA PHE A 248 7.34 -18.21 -5.73
C PHE A 248 8.39 -17.30 -5.10
N SER A 249 9.48 -17.05 -5.83
CA SER A 249 10.51 -16.07 -5.47
C SER A 249 10.58 -14.98 -6.53
N TYR A 250 10.90 -13.76 -6.09
CA TYR A 250 11.03 -12.60 -6.97
C TYR A 250 12.46 -12.06 -6.96
N LYS A 251 12.78 -11.19 -7.91
CA LYS A 251 14.11 -10.58 -8.04
C LYS A 251 14.29 -9.37 -7.09
N PHE A 252 13.17 -8.78 -6.69
CA PHE A 252 13.07 -7.58 -5.87
C PHE A 252 12.00 -7.83 -4.81
N THR A 253 12.06 -7.11 -3.69
CA THR A 253 10.97 -7.02 -2.70
C THR A 253 9.64 -6.79 -3.41
N THR A 254 8.69 -7.68 -3.17
CA THR A 254 7.32 -7.61 -3.68
C THR A 254 6.35 -7.63 -2.52
N GLU A 255 5.38 -6.71 -2.55
CA GLU A 255 4.34 -6.57 -1.54
C GLU A 255 2.95 -6.88 -2.13
N ALA A 256 2.02 -7.36 -1.32
CA ALA A 256 0.64 -7.56 -1.74
C ALA A 256 -0.13 -6.23 -1.71
N THR A 257 -0.23 -5.60 -2.87
CA THR A 257 -0.95 -4.33 -3.10
C THR A 257 -2.46 -4.45 -2.88
N GLY A 258 -3.04 -5.62 -3.17
CA GLY A 258 -4.46 -5.89 -3.03
C GLY A 258 -4.81 -7.37 -3.10
N PHE A 259 -6.07 -7.68 -2.83
CA PHE A 259 -6.58 -9.05 -2.84
C PHE A 259 -8.05 -9.15 -3.27
N ALA A 260 -8.47 -10.30 -3.79
CA ALA A 260 -9.87 -10.63 -4.07
C ALA A 260 -10.22 -12.01 -3.49
N VAL A 261 -11.48 -12.22 -3.09
CA VAL A 261 -11.94 -13.50 -2.53
C VAL A 261 -13.19 -13.99 -3.25
N GLY A 262 -13.16 -15.23 -3.73
CA GLY A 262 -14.29 -15.89 -4.38
C GLY A 262 -13.86 -17.16 -5.11
N TYR A 263 -14.82 -17.98 -5.56
CA TYR A 263 -14.57 -19.15 -6.40
C TYR A 263 -13.66 -20.23 -5.79
N GLY A 264 -13.56 -20.32 -4.45
CA GLY A 264 -12.69 -21.26 -3.75
C GLY A 264 -11.21 -20.86 -3.71
N VAL A 265 -10.88 -19.61 -4.08
CA VAL A 265 -9.53 -19.03 -4.00
C VAL A 265 -9.46 -17.72 -3.20
N ILE A 266 -8.25 -17.38 -2.76
CA ILE A 266 -7.81 -16.02 -2.43
C ILE A 266 -6.85 -15.58 -3.53
N LEU A 267 -7.16 -14.49 -4.20
CA LEU A 267 -6.34 -13.87 -5.24
C LEU A 267 -5.54 -12.72 -4.62
N TYR A 268 -4.24 -12.59 -4.92
CA TYR A 268 -3.40 -11.46 -4.50
C TYR A 268 -2.75 -10.79 -5.72
N THR A 269 -2.73 -9.46 -5.74
CA THR A 269 -1.91 -8.64 -6.65
C THR A 269 -0.61 -8.25 -5.94
N LEU A 270 0.52 -8.76 -6.45
CA LEU A 270 1.84 -8.47 -5.93
C LEU A 270 2.52 -7.40 -6.82
N SER A 271 3.18 -6.39 -6.25
CA SER A 271 3.96 -5.40 -7.01
C SER A 271 5.34 -5.19 -6.39
N ASP A 272 6.32 -4.83 -7.21
CA ASP A 272 7.60 -4.27 -6.77
C ASP A 272 7.67 -2.75 -6.99
N LEU A 273 8.70 -2.12 -6.40
CA LEU A 273 8.99 -0.68 -6.53
C LEU A 273 9.45 -0.25 -7.93
N HIS A 274 9.63 -1.18 -8.87
CA HIS A 274 9.97 -0.90 -10.27
C HIS A 274 8.72 -0.93 -11.17
N GLY A 275 7.54 -1.24 -10.62
CA GLY A 275 6.28 -1.37 -11.35
C GLY A 275 6.10 -2.71 -12.07
N ASN A 276 6.94 -3.71 -11.77
CA ASN A 276 6.62 -5.10 -12.13
C ASN A 276 5.55 -5.61 -11.19
N PHE A 277 4.57 -6.35 -11.71
CA PHE A 277 3.53 -6.96 -10.89
C PHE A 277 3.29 -8.41 -11.32
N ASP A 278 2.71 -9.19 -10.41
CA ASP A 278 2.31 -10.58 -10.61
C ASP A 278 0.96 -10.83 -9.92
N VAL A 279 0.26 -11.88 -10.31
CA VAL A 279 -1.00 -12.28 -9.66
C VAL A 279 -0.93 -13.75 -9.29
N VAL A 280 -1.30 -14.05 -8.04
CA VAL A 280 -1.20 -15.38 -7.46
C VAL A 280 -2.53 -15.75 -6.80
N ALA A 281 -2.90 -17.02 -6.88
CA ALA A 281 -4.10 -17.58 -6.26
C ALA A 281 -3.72 -18.68 -5.26
N PHE A 282 -4.19 -18.57 -4.02
CA PHE A 282 -4.21 -19.68 -3.08
C PHE A 282 -5.57 -20.36 -3.14
N HIS A 283 -5.61 -21.65 -3.50
CA HIS A 283 -6.84 -22.43 -3.60
C HIS A 283 -7.09 -23.19 -2.30
N LEU A 284 -8.19 -22.88 -1.61
CA LEU A 284 -8.43 -23.38 -0.25
C LEU A 284 -8.61 -24.90 -0.20
N GLY A 285 -9.43 -25.46 -1.09
CA GLY A 285 -9.73 -26.90 -1.11
C GLY A 285 -8.51 -27.77 -1.40
N ARG A 286 -7.68 -27.36 -2.38
CA ARG A 286 -6.43 -28.06 -2.74
C ARG A 286 -5.22 -27.64 -1.88
N LYS A 287 -5.39 -26.67 -0.98
CA LYS A 287 -4.35 -26.03 -0.14
C LYS A 287 -3.07 -25.68 -0.92
N ASN A 288 -3.19 -25.22 -2.17
CA ASN A 288 -2.03 -24.98 -3.04
C ASN A 288 -2.04 -23.59 -3.71
N TRP A 289 -0.85 -23.17 -4.13
CA TRP A 289 -0.61 -21.90 -4.82
C TRP A 289 -0.54 -22.09 -6.33
N LYS A 290 -1.08 -21.12 -7.06
CA LYS A 290 -0.97 -21.00 -8.53
C LYS A 290 -0.55 -19.58 -8.89
N ARG A 291 0.36 -19.43 -9.85
CA ARG A 291 0.52 -18.18 -10.59
C ARG A 291 -0.67 -18.07 -11.56
N VAL A 292 -1.23 -16.88 -11.65
CA VAL A 292 -2.37 -16.57 -12.53
C VAL A 292 -1.81 -15.95 -13.81
N GLU A 293 -2.30 -16.40 -14.96
CA GLU A 293 -1.94 -15.79 -16.24
C GLU A 293 -2.50 -14.37 -16.28
N ILE A 294 -1.60 -13.38 -16.27
CA ILE A 294 -1.92 -11.97 -16.42
C ILE A 294 -1.77 -11.57 -17.89
N GLY A 295 -2.87 -11.10 -18.48
CA GLY A 295 -2.87 -10.48 -19.80
C GLY A 295 -2.41 -9.03 -19.73
N THR A 296 -3.01 -8.16 -20.54
CA THR A 296 -2.80 -6.71 -20.47
C THR A 296 -3.61 -6.06 -19.33
N CYS A 297 -3.65 -6.68 -18.15
CA CYS A 297 -4.32 -6.15 -16.97
C CYS A 297 -3.42 -5.20 -16.19
N THR A 298 -3.98 -4.26 -15.43
CA THR A 298 -3.26 -3.49 -14.40
C THR A 298 -3.40 -4.16 -13.02
N PRO A 299 -2.40 -4.06 -12.13
CA PRO A 299 -2.56 -4.43 -10.73
C PRO A 299 -3.61 -3.53 -10.06
N PHE A 300 -4.23 -4.06 -9.00
CA PHE A 300 -5.23 -3.37 -8.21
C PHE A 300 -4.86 -3.32 -6.73
N GLN A 301 -5.46 -2.39 -5.99
CA GLN A 301 -5.14 -2.14 -4.58
C GLN A 301 -6.31 -2.33 -3.61
N GLY A 302 -5.98 -2.66 -2.35
CA GLY A 302 -6.95 -2.91 -1.28
C GLY A 302 -7.78 -4.18 -1.50
N ARG A 303 -8.98 -4.25 -0.90
CA ARG A 303 -9.93 -5.33 -1.19
C ARG A 303 -10.64 -5.07 -2.52
N ALA A 304 -10.45 -5.96 -3.48
CA ALA A 304 -11.29 -6.10 -4.65
C ALA A 304 -12.57 -6.90 -4.29
N VAL A 305 -13.71 -6.45 -4.83
CA VAL A 305 -15.03 -6.97 -4.52
C VAL A 305 -15.55 -7.79 -5.69
N VAL A 306 -15.99 -9.03 -5.45
CA VAL A 306 -16.62 -9.84 -6.49
C VAL A 306 -18.14 -9.61 -6.44
N VAL A 307 -18.77 -9.38 -7.60
CA VAL A 307 -20.23 -9.26 -7.74
C VAL A 307 -20.64 -10.03 -8.99
N GLY A 308 -21.45 -11.07 -8.83
CA GLY A 308 -21.72 -12.02 -9.92
C GLY A 308 -20.42 -12.69 -10.40
N GLU A 309 -20.10 -12.54 -11.69
CA GLU A 309 -18.87 -13.05 -12.31
C GLU A 309 -17.74 -12.00 -12.43
N THR A 310 -18.00 -10.75 -12.02
CA THR A 310 -17.08 -9.62 -12.18
C THR A 310 -16.39 -9.25 -10.87
N ILE A 311 -15.10 -8.93 -10.94
CA ILE A 311 -14.29 -8.41 -9.83
C ILE A 311 -14.09 -6.90 -10.06
N TYR A 312 -14.55 -6.07 -9.12
CA TYR A 312 -14.36 -4.62 -9.14
C TYR A 312 -13.27 -4.21 -8.16
N ALA A 313 -12.28 -3.44 -8.62
CA ALA A 313 -11.13 -3.04 -7.81
C ALA A 313 -10.59 -1.65 -8.19
N LEU A 314 -9.82 -1.03 -7.31
CA LEU A 314 -9.11 0.23 -7.57
C LEU A 314 -7.78 -0.03 -8.29
N ASN A 315 -7.47 0.77 -9.31
CA ASN A 315 -6.19 0.73 -10.02
C ASN A 315 -5.04 1.19 -9.11
N TYR A 316 -4.07 0.30 -8.84
CA TYR A 316 -2.93 0.62 -7.95
C TYR A 316 -2.12 1.85 -8.43
N PHE A 317 -1.99 2.04 -9.74
CA PHE A 317 -1.24 3.17 -10.29
C PHE A 317 -2.05 4.45 -10.46
N ARG A 318 -3.37 4.45 -10.20
CA ARG A 318 -4.25 5.60 -10.44
C ARG A 318 -5.45 5.63 -9.49
N THR A 319 -5.39 6.56 -8.54
CA THR A 319 -6.54 6.92 -7.69
C THR A 319 -7.75 7.33 -8.54
N ASP A 320 -8.94 7.12 -7.98
CA ASP A 320 -10.25 7.33 -8.61
C ASP A 320 -10.59 6.40 -9.81
N GLU A 321 -9.67 5.53 -10.26
CA GLU A 321 -9.96 4.57 -11.33
C GLU A 321 -10.42 3.21 -10.79
N ILE A 322 -11.71 2.92 -10.95
CA ILE A 322 -12.27 1.59 -10.69
C ILE A 322 -12.30 0.77 -11.99
N ILE A 323 -11.85 -0.48 -11.91
CA ILE A 323 -11.69 -1.39 -13.05
C ILE A 323 -12.45 -2.70 -12.79
N ALA A 324 -13.13 -3.19 -13.83
CA ALA A 324 -13.74 -4.50 -13.87
C ALA A 324 -12.76 -5.55 -14.42
N TYR A 325 -12.65 -6.68 -13.74
CA TYR A 325 -11.88 -7.85 -14.14
C TYR A 325 -12.77 -9.10 -14.09
N SER A 326 -12.35 -10.16 -14.78
CA SER A 326 -12.96 -11.50 -14.68
C SER A 326 -11.86 -12.54 -14.49
N LEU A 327 -12.06 -13.43 -13.51
CA LEU A 327 -11.18 -14.55 -13.24
C LEU A 327 -11.67 -15.78 -14.00
N ARG A 328 -10.97 -16.13 -15.09
CA ARG A 328 -11.23 -17.35 -15.83
C ARG A 328 -10.57 -18.53 -15.13
N ARG A 329 -11.26 -19.68 -15.17
CA ARG A 329 -10.82 -20.96 -14.60
C ARG A 329 -10.90 -22.01 -15.70
N GLN A 330 -9.79 -22.70 -15.97
CA GLN A 330 -9.73 -23.79 -16.96
C GLN A 330 -9.15 -25.04 -16.30
N VAL A 331 -9.84 -26.16 -16.44
CA VAL A 331 -9.28 -27.47 -16.07
C VAL A 331 -8.29 -27.87 -17.17
N VAL A 332 -7.05 -28.19 -16.78
CA VAL A 332 -6.01 -28.73 -17.67
C VAL A 332 -5.97 -30.27 -17.56
N ASP A 333 -5.25 -30.93 -18.47
CA ASP A 333 -5.35 -32.38 -18.70
C ASP A 333 -5.11 -33.24 -17.45
N ASP A 334 -4.25 -32.79 -16.52
CA ASP A 334 -3.96 -33.46 -15.23
C ASP A 334 -5.07 -33.28 -14.16
N GLY A 335 -6.22 -32.67 -14.51
CA GLY A 335 -7.29 -32.33 -13.55
C GLY A 335 -6.95 -31.14 -12.63
N ASP A 336 -5.85 -30.45 -12.91
CA ASP A 336 -5.44 -29.20 -12.25
C ASP A 336 -6.21 -27.98 -12.79
N ILE A 337 -6.18 -26.86 -12.08
CA ILE A 337 -6.89 -25.63 -12.47
C ILE A 337 -5.89 -24.54 -12.82
N ALA A 338 -5.88 -24.15 -14.09
CA ALA A 338 -5.25 -22.92 -14.56
C ALA A 338 -6.20 -21.73 -14.36
N TYR A 339 -5.62 -20.60 -13.96
CA TYR A 339 -6.34 -19.35 -13.70
C TYR A 339 -5.79 -18.26 -14.62
N SER A 340 -6.66 -17.45 -15.22
CA SER A 340 -6.24 -16.24 -15.94
C SER A 340 -7.11 -15.02 -15.58
N LEU A 341 -6.46 -13.88 -15.33
CA LEU A 341 -7.12 -12.65 -14.93
C LEU A 341 -7.25 -11.71 -16.13
N VAL A 342 -8.48 -11.45 -16.55
CA VAL A 342 -8.78 -10.62 -17.71
C VAL A 342 -9.42 -9.30 -17.26
N GLN A 343 -8.71 -8.19 -17.48
CA GLN A 343 -9.31 -6.86 -17.35
C GLN A 343 -10.37 -6.67 -18.44
N GLN A 344 -11.60 -6.33 -18.04
CA GLN A 344 -12.75 -6.18 -18.94
C GLN A 344 -12.89 -4.73 -19.42
N PHE A 345 -13.06 -3.78 -18.48
CA PHE A 345 -13.23 -2.36 -18.77
C PHE A 345 -12.92 -1.50 -17.54
N LYS A 346 -12.48 -0.26 -17.78
CA LYS A 346 -12.49 0.79 -16.75
C LYS A 346 -13.90 1.34 -16.63
N LEU A 347 -14.41 1.47 -15.40
CA LEU A 347 -15.70 2.09 -15.15
C LEU A 347 -15.59 3.62 -15.24
N ASN A 348 -16.63 4.25 -15.77
CA ASN A 348 -16.71 5.70 -15.95
C ASN A 348 -18.00 6.22 -15.29
N GLY A 349 -17.97 7.45 -14.79
CA GLY A 349 -19.12 8.13 -14.16
C GLY A 349 -18.93 8.52 -12.69
N LEU A 350 -17.83 8.09 -12.06
CA LEU A 350 -17.47 8.49 -10.70
C LEU A 350 -17.19 10.01 -10.66
N ASP A 351 -18.00 10.74 -9.89
CA ASP A 351 -17.93 12.20 -9.72
C ASP A 351 -17.64 12.54 -8.25
N ILE A 352 -16.36 12.74 -7.94
CA ILE A 352 -15.90 13.00 -6.56
C ILE A 352 -15.96 14.50 -6.29
N ALA A 353 -16.54 14.89 -5.15
CA ALA A 353 -16.57 16.27 -4.70
C ALA A 353 -15.15 16.79 -4.43
N ASP A 354 -14.76 17.90 -5.07
CA ASP A 354 -13.48 18.56 -4.82
C ASP A 354 -13.38 19.05 -3.36
N PRO A 355 -12.28 18.76 -2.64
CA PRO A 355 -11.98 19.41 -1.38
C PRO A 355 -11.71 20.92 -1.58
N PRO A 356 -11.91 21.77 -0.54
CA PRO A 356 -11.74 23.23 -0.65
C PRO A 356 -10.35 23.67 -1.15
N LEU A 357 -9.33 22.85 -0.91
CA LEU A 357 -8.00 22.93 -1.48
C LEU A 357 -7.68 21.54 -2.04
N GLN A 358 -7.18 21.45 -3.28
CA GLN A 358 -6.89 20.16 -3.90
C GLN A 358 -5.68 19.48 -3.26
N PHE A 359 -5.65 18.15 -3.31
CA PHE A 359 -4.49 17.38 -2.86
C PHE A 359 -3.33 17.58 -3.84
N ASP A 360 -2.15 17.87 -3.30
CA ASP A 360 -0.94 18.27 -4.06
C ASP A 360 0.21 17.23 -3.96
N GLY A 361 0.25 16.47 -2.88
CA GLY A 361 1.25 15.44 -2.61
C GLY A 361 0.66 14.02 -2.64
N LEU A 362 0.82 13.28 -1.54
CA LEU A 362 0.39 11.88 -1.46
C LEU A 362 -1.14 11.77 -1.30
N VAL A 363 -1.75 10.94 -2.15
CA VAL A 363 -3.18 10.66 -2.18
C VAL A 363 -3.37 9.16 -2.01
N THR A 364 -4.32 8.76 -1.16
CA THR A 364 -4.73 7.37 -0.98
C THR A 364 -6.24 7.27 -1.08
N ASP A 365 -6.72 6.15 -1.63
CA ASP A 365 -8.14 5.86 -1.71
C ASP A 365 -8.46 4.40 -1.37
N TYR A 366 -9.73 4.14 -1.05
CA TYR A 366 -10.23 2.82 -0.68
C TYR A 366 -11.65 2.61 -1.24
N LEU A 367 -11.93 1.37 -1.65
CA LEU A 367 -13.23 0.95 -2.17
C LEU A 367 -13.91 0.04 -1.13
N VAL A 368 -15.17 0.35 -0.81
CA VAL A 368 -15.95 -0.38 0.21
C VAL A 368 -17.27 -0.81 -0.40
N HIS A 369 -17.64 -2.08 -0.20
CA HIS A 369 -18.93 -2.64 -0.62
C HIS A 369 -20.03 -2.30 0.39
N LEU A 370 -21.25 -2.10 -0.11
CA LEU A 370 -22.46 -1.90 0.70
C LEU A 370 -23.52 -3.00 0.51
N GLY A 371 -23.24 -3.96 -0.37
CA GLY A 371 -24.16 -5.01 -0.83
C GLY A 371 -24.54 -4.80 -2.29
N ASN A 372 -24.98 -5.86 -2.98
CA ASN A 372 -25.41 -5.81 -4.39
C ASN A 372 -24.38 -5.10 -5.31
N GLU A 373 -24.81 -4.09 -6.07
CA GLU A 373 -23.96 -3.23 -6.89
C GLU A 373 -23.68 -1.86 -6.21
N ASP A 374 -23.93 -1.72 -4.90
CA ASP A 374 -23.77 -0.48 -4.13
C ASP A 374 -22.38 -0.39 -3.46
N PHE A 375 -21.74 0.80 -3.54
CA PHE A 375 -20.37 1.03 -3.10
C PHE A 375 -20.13 2.41 -2.47
N VAL A 376 -19.02 2.52 -1.74
CA VAL A 376 -18.39 3.78 -1.33
C VAL A 376 -16.96 3.82 -1.85
N HIS A 377 -16.61 4.91 -2.55
CA HIS A 377 -15.22 5.33 -2.76
C HIS A 377 -14.84 6.35 -1.71
N VAL A 378 -13.67 6.18 -1.10
CA VAL A 378 -13.18 7.01 0.00
C VAL A 378 -11.79 7.51 -0.39
N LYS A 379 -11.56 8.83 -0.37
CA LYS A 379 -10.30 9.45 -0.81
C LYS A 379 -9.78 10.45 0.21
N THR A 380 -8.48 10.40 0.48
CA THR A 380 -7.77 11.40 1.30
C THR A 380 -6.41 11.72 0.68
N GLY A 381 -5.84 12.88 1.01
CA GLY A 381 -4.48 13.22 0.60
C GLY A 381 -3.90 14.38 1.40
N THR A 382 -2.63 14.68 1.15
CA THR A 382 -1.95 15.86 1.71
C THR A 382 -2.34 17.13 0.97
N ASN A 383 -2.25 18.26 1.68
CA ASN A 383 -2.28 19.60 1.10
C ASN A 383 -1.28 20.47 1.88
N GLU A 384 -0.37 21.18 1.18
CA GLU A 384 0.74 21.93 1.82
C GLU A 384 0.27 23.10 2.70
N GLU A 385 -0.96 23.60 2.52
CA GLU A 385 -1.51 24.72 3.28
C GLU A 385 -2.29 24.28 4.56
N CYS A 386 -2.52 22.97 4.75
CA CYS A 386 -3.44 22.44 5.76
C CYS A 386 -2.77 21.71 6.94
N ASP A 387 -2.02 22.46 7.78
CA ASP A 387 -1.25 21.91 8.91
C ASP A 387 -2.08 21.20 10.01
N GLU A 388 -3.41 21.40 10.10
CA GLU A 388 -4.29 20.89 11.19
C GLU A 388 -5.56 20.11 10.74
N VAL A 389 -5.87 20.08 9.44
CA VAL A 389 -7.12 19.47 8.92
C VAL A 389 -6.85 18.71 7.62
N GLN A 390 -7.12 17.42 7.61
CA GLN A 390 -7.11 16.62 6.38
C GLN A 390 -8.54 16.46 5.85
N HIS A 391 -8.70 16.54 4.53
CA HIS A 391 -10.01 16.41 3.87
C HIS A 391 -10.25 14.97 3.42
N LEU A 392 -11.42 14.43 3.75
CA LEU A 392 -11.86 13.09 3.41
C LEU A 392 -13.04 13.19 2.46
N CYS A 393 -12.85 12.81 1.19
CA CYS A 393 -13.90 12.80 0.18
C CYS A 393 -14.57 11.42 0.20
N ILE A 394 -15.90 11.37 0.31
CA ILE A 394 -16.67 10.14 0.40
C ILE A 394 -17.73 10.17 -0.69
N THR A 395 -17.68 9.22 -1.61
CA THR A 395 -18.54 9.13 -2.79
C THR A 395 -19.31 7.82 -2.76
N THR A 396 -20.61 7.88 -2.50
CA THR A 396 -21.51 6.72 -2.61
C THR A 396 -21.99 6.59 -4.05
N PHE A 397 -21.90 5.40 -4.62
CA PHE A 397 -22.31 5.15 -6.00
C PHE A 397 -22.86 3.74 -6.18
N GLN A 398 -23.64 3.55 -7.23
CA GLN A 398 -24.06 2.23 -7.71
C GLN A 398 -23.34 1.93 -9.03
N ILE A 399 -23.01 0.66 -9.28
CA ILE A 399 -22.64 0.19 -10.61
C ILE A 399 -23.93 -0.21 -11.33
N VAL A 400 -24.18 0.35 -12.51
CA VAL A 400 -25.38 0.08 -13.31
C VAL A 400 -24.92 -0.20 -14.74
N GLN A 401 -25.17 -1.42 -15.23
CA GLN A 401 -24.82 -1.86 -16.60
C GLN A 401 -23.33 -1.62 -16.96
N GLY A 402 -22.43 -1.75 -15.99
CA GLY A 402 -20.98 -1.52 -16.17
C GLY A 402 -20.53 -0.05 -16.15
N MET A 403 -21.43 0.89 -15.86
CA MET A 403 -21.09 2.31 -15.60
C MET A 403 -21.28 2.65 -14.13
N ILE A 404 -20.66 3.74 -13.67
CA ILE A 404 -20.87 4.26 -12.31
C ILE A 404 -21.95 5.33 -12.34
N GLU A 405 -22.98 5.15 -11.52
CA GLU A 405 -23.93 6.19 -11.16
C GLU A 405 -23.59 6.70 -9.75
N THR A 406 -22.86 7.84 -9.69
CA THR A 406 -22.62 8.53 -8.41
C THR A 406 -23.94 9.06 -7.86
N LEU A 407 -24.35 8.53 -6.71
CA LEU A 407 -25.56 8.90 -5.99
C LEU A 407 -25.33 10.17 -5.14
N HIS A 408 -24.17 10.25 -4.48
CA HIS A 408 -23.80 11.37 -3.62
C HIS A 408 -22.27 11.45 -3.48
N SER A 409 -21.71 12.66 -3.32
CA SER A 409 -20.31 12.85 -2.91
C SER A 409 -20.18 14.03 -1.95
N ILE A 410 -19.44 13.85 -0.85
CA ILE A 410 -19.26 14.83 0.22
C ILE A 410 -17.80 14.91 0.67
N VAL A 411 -17.36 16.11 1.08
CA VAL A 411 -16.05 16.33 1.68
C VAL A 411 -16.19 16.60 3.17
N LEU A 412 -15.59 15.74 3.99
CA LEU A 412 -15.57 15.87 5.45
C LEU A 412 -14.22 16.37 5.94
N ARG A 413 -14.24 17.20 7.00
CA ARG A 413 -13.05 17.83 7.58
C ARG A 413 -12.58 17.05 8.80
N VAL A 414 -11.45 16.37 8.70
CA VAL A 414 -10.89 15.53 9.77
C VAL A 414 -9.79 16.31 10.50
N LYS A 415 -10.00 16.61 11.78
CA LYS A 415 -8.96 17.25 12.61
C LYS A 415 -7.80 16.27 12.87
N ILE A 416 -6.59 16.73 12.60
CA ILE A 416 -5.33 16.00 12.81
C ILE A 416 -4.43 16.78 13.78
N ASP A 417 -3.35 16.15 14.22
CA ASP A 417 -2.33 16.82 15.03
C ASP A 417 -1.45 17.69 14.09
N VAL A 418 -0.91 18.82 14.58
CA VAL A 418 -0.16 19.80 13.76
C VAL A 418 0.99 19.15 12.97
N ARG A 419 1.12 19.44 11.67
CA ARG A 419 2.15 18.91 10.74
C ARG A 419 2.15 17.40 10.58
N ASN A 420 1.01 16.77 10.84
CA ASN A 420 0.76 15.36 10.59
C ASN A 420 -0.05 15.18 9.29
N TRP A 421 -0.20 13.93 8.85
CA TRP A 421 -1.20 13.49 7.85
C TRP A 421 -1.31 11.97 7.92
N PHE A 422 -2.40 11.41 7.38
CA PHE A 422 -2.68 9.98 7.37
C PHE A 422 -2.97 9.43 5.96
N MET A 423 -2.74 8.13 5.82
CA MET A 423 -3.11 7.30 4.67
C MET A 423 -4.26 6.38 5.03
N LEU A 424 -5.15 6.07 4.08
CA LEU A 424 -6.16 5.03 4.23
C LEU A 424 -5.50 3.65 4.10
N THR A 425 -5.75 2.73 5.03
CA THR A 425 -5.20 1.36 5.00
C THR A 425 -6.27 0.27 5.00
N LEU A 426 -7.45 0.53 5.59
CA LEU A 426 -8.62 -0.36 5.50
C LEU A 426 -9.91 0.48 5.52
N GLY A 427 -10.90 0.09 4.71
CA GLY A 427 -12.29 0.56 4.82
C GLY A 427 -13.28 -0.58 4.81
N PHE A 428 -14.32 -0.53 5.64
CA PHE A 428 -15.43 -1.50 5.63
C PHE A 428 -16.73 -0.90 6.20
N THR A 429 -17.87 -1.56 5.97
CA THR A 429 -19.15 -1.31 6.67
C THR A 429 -19.55 -2.55 7.47
N PRO A 430 -19.92 -2.44 8.76
CA PRO A 430 -20.31 -3.60 9.58
C PRO A 430 -21.70 -4.14 9.22
N GLU A 431 -22.54 -3.37 8.52
CA GLU A 431 -23.88 -3.78 8.08
C GLU A 431 -23.83 -4.71 6.86
N CYS A 432 -22.79 -4.63 6.03
CA CYS A 432 -22.58 -5.54 4.91
C CYS A 432 -21.57 -6.63 5.30
N GLY A 433 -21.87 -7.89 5.00
CA GLY A 433 -20.84 -8.94 4.89
C GLY A 433 -20.13 -8.82 3.54
N ASP A 434 -18.84 -9.13 3.48
CA ASP A 434 -18.12 -9.12 2.20
C ASP A 434 -18.65 -10.27 1.33
N TYR A 435 -19.08 -9.98 0.09
CA TYR A 435 -19.63 -11.02 -0.80
C TYR A 435 -18.53 -11.92 -1.35
N GLU A 436 -18.59 -13.21 -1.00
CA GLU A 436 -17.64 -14.24 -1.41
C GLU A 436 -18.40 -15.34 -2.15
N PRO A 437 -18.39 -15.37 -3.50
CA PRO A 437 -19.18 -16.33 -4.25
C PRO A 437 -18.68 -17.75 -4.02
N GLU A 438 -19.61 -18.62 -3.57
CA GLU A 438 -19.39 -20.06 -3.47
C GLU A 438 -18.92 -20.66 -4.80
N GLU A 439 -18.21 -21.79 -4.73
CA GLU A 439 -17.83 -22.52 -5.92
C GLU A 439 -19.07 -23.17 -6.57
N SER A 440 -19.57 -22.49 -7.62
CA SER A 440 -20.75 -22.85 -8.40
C SER A 440 -20.84 -24.36 -8.70
N LYS A 441 -21.95 -25.01 -8.34
CA LYS A 441 -22.15 -26.48 -8.42
C LYS A 441 -21.98 -27.08 -9.84
N SER A 442 -21.95 -26.26 -10.88
CA SER A 442 -21.48 -26.63 -12.22
C SER A 442 -20.05 -27.20 -12.23
N ALA A 443 -19.19 -26.77 -11.31
CA ALA A 443 -17.86 -27.36 -11.09
C ALA A 443 -17.93 -28.75 -10.44
N ALA A 444 -18.84 -28.97 -9.49
CA ALA A 444 -19.05 -30.27 -8.84
C ALA A 444 -19.55 -31.36 -9.81
N SER A 445 -20.07 -30.98 -10.99
CA SER A 445 -20.42 -31.93 -12.07
C SER A 445 -19.20 -32.43 -12.87
N MET A 446 -17.99 -31.89 -12.64
CA MET A 446 -16.75 -32.31 -13.31
C MET A 446 -16.18 -33.62 -12.74
N LYS A 447 -16.96 -34.70 -12.83
CA LYS A 447 -16.59 -36.10 -12.52
C LYS A 447 -15.78 -36.31 -11.22
N GLN A 448 -16.48 -36.49 -10.10
CA GLN A 448 -15.90 -37.28 -9.01
C GLN A 448 -15.48 -38.67 -9.54
N PRO A 449 -14.28 -39.18 -9.20
CA PRO A 449 -14.04 -40.61 -9.10
C PRO A 449 -15.06 -41.22 -8.13
N LYS A 450 -15.45 -42.48 -8.33
CA LYS A 450 -16.45 -43.12 -7.46
C LYS A 450 -15.96 -43.19 -6.02
N GLN A 451 -16.89 -43.02 -5.07
CA GLN A 451 -16.70 -43.49 -3.70
C GLN A 451 -16.42 -45.00 -3.70
N GLU A 452 -15.49 -45.41 -2.85
CA GLU A 452 -15.65 -46.64 -2.07
C GLU A 452 -16.02 -46.23 -0.62
N ASP A 453 -16.60 -47.15 0.13
CA ASP A 453 -17.51 -46.83 1.25
C ASP A 453 -16.87 -46.31 2.55
N ASP A 454 -17.75 -45.81 3.43
CA ASP A 454 -17.45 -45.27 4.77
C ASP A 454 -16.45 -46.10 5.59
N THR A 455 -15.38 -45.45 6.02
CA THR A 455 -14.85 -45.64 7.38
C THR A 455 -14.62 -44.28 8.03
N THR A 456 -15.24 -44.05 9.18
CA THR A 456 -15.05 -42.83 9.99
C THR A 456 -13.67 -42.85 10.62
N LEU A 457 -12.71 -42.17 10.02
CA LEU A 457 -11.35 -42.00 10.55
C LEU A 457 -11.17 -40.62 11.18
N ASP A 458 -10.59 -40.59 12.37
CA ASP A 458 -10.38 -39.39 13.16
C ASP A 458 -9.22 -38.54 12.59
N GLU A 459 -9.54 -37.42 11.95
CA GLU A 459 -8.56 -36.50 11.35
C GLU A 459 -7.52 -35.99 12.37
N ASN A 460 -7.85 -35.96 13.67
CA ASN A 460 -6.91 -35.54 14.71
C ASN A 460 -5.75 -36.53 14.89
N SER A 461 -5.95 -37.81 14.59
CA SER A 461 -4.91 -38.84 14.78
C SER A 461 -3.83 -38.83 13.70
N LEU A 462 -4.15 -38.35 12.48
CA LEU A 462 -3.21 -38.34 11.35
C LEU A 462 -2.25 -37.15 11.41
N MET A 463 -2.73 -35.99 11.86
CA MET A 463 -1.91 -34.77 12.04
C MET A 463 -0.67 -35.06 12.91
N HIS A 464 -0.87 -35.66 14.08
CA HIS A 464 0.21 -35.95 15.03
C HIS A 464 1.27 -36.94 14.50
N GLU A 465 0.93 -37.84 13.57
CA GLU A 465 1.89 -38.79 13.01
C GLU A 465 2.74 -38.19 11.88
N GLU A 466 2.27 -37.14 11.20
CA GLU A 466 3.06 -36.35 10.24
C GLU A 466 3.94 -35.31 10.96
N GLU A 467 3.39 -34.62 11.97
CA GLU A 467 4.08 -33.66 12.83
C GLU A 467 5.36 -34.27 13.44
N ALA A 468 5.23 -35.44 14.08
CA ALA A 468 6.35 -36.16 14.70
C ALA A 468 7.44 -36.56 13.68
N LYS A 469 7.10 -36.85 12.42
CA LYS A 469 8.06 -37.22 11.38
C LYS A 469 8.85 -36.00 10.87
N HIS A 470 8.21 -34.84 10.77
CA HIS A 470 8.89 -33.59 10.40
C HIS A 470 9.82 -33.07 11.50
N GLU A 471 9.39 -33.10 12.76
CA GLU A 471 10.19 -32.62 13.90
C GLU A 471 11.47 -33.45 14.10
N VAL A 472 11.37 -34.78 13.98
CA VAL A 472 12.52 -35.70 14.02
C VAL A 472 13.49 -35.45 12.85
N ALA A 473 13.00 -35.16 11.65
CA ALA A 473 13.83 -34.86 10.49
C ALA A 473 14.65 -33.56 10.68
N LEU A 474 14.04 -32.53 11.26
CA LEU A 474 14.70 -31.25 11.56
C LEU A 474 15.80 -31.40 12.62
N MET A 475 15.53 -32.06 13.75
CA MET A 475 16.55 -32.30 14.79
C MET A 475 17.75 -33.12 14.30
N HIS A 476 17.54 -34.07 13.39
CA HIS A 476 18.64 -34.80 12.77
C HIS A 476 19.51 -33.94 11.84
N HIS A 477 18.92 -32.94 11.16
CA HIS A 477 19.67 -32.02 10.30
C HIS A 477 20.52 -31.02 11.11
N GLU A 478 20.02 -30.53 12.25
CA GLU A 478 20.81 -29.67 13.14
C GLU A 478 21.96 -30.42 13.83
N THR A 479 21.68 -31.60 14.39
CA THR A 479 22.72 -32.39 15.09
C THR A 479 23.82 -32.91 14.16
N ALA A 480 23.56 -33.04 12.85
CA ALA A 480 24.59 -33.31 11.85
C ALA A 480 25.55 -32.12 11.64
N ASN A 481 25.04 -30.88 11.66
CA ASN A 481 25.85 -29.69 11.40
C ASN A 481 26.72 -29.26 12.60
N GLN A 482 26.32 -29.59 13.83
CA GLN A 482 27.11 -29.25 15.03
C GLN A 482 28.31 -30.19 15.29
N LYS A 483 28.41 -31.35 14.63
CA LYS A 483 29.45 -32.37 14.90
C LYS A 483 30.60 -32.38 13.88
N LYS A 484 31.40 -31.30 13.85
CA LYS A 484 32.76 -31.30 13.27
C LYS A 484 33.80 -30.77 14.28
N PRO A 485 34.61 -31.64 14.91
CA PRO A 485 35.60 -31.20 15.91
C PRO A 485 36.81 -30.53 15.26
N LYS A 486 37.43 -29.60 16.00
CA LYS A 486 38.78 -29.11 15.73
C LYS A 486 39.76 -29.88 16.61
N ASP A 487 40.84 -30.40 16.01
CA ASP A 487 42.24 -30.21 16.44
C ASP A 487 43.15 -31.36 16.01
N ALA A 488 44.27 -31.02 15.37
CA ALA A 488 45.44 -31.89 15.19
C ALA A 488 46.68 -31.04 14.86
N SER A 489 47.54 -30.78 15.85
CA SER A 489 48.80 -30.06 15.63
C SER A 489 49.90 -31.01 15.15
N GLY A 490 50.29 -30.94 13.87
CA GLY A 490 51.36 -31.75 13.26
C GLY A 490 52.58 -30.94 12.84
N ILE A 491 53.75 -31.23 13.41
CA ILE A 491 54.99 -30.48 13.13
C ILE A 491 55.71 -31.07 11.90
N ILE A 492 55.85 -30.29 10.82
CA ILE A 492 56.88 -30.51 9.80
C ILE A 492 57.63 -29.20 9.52
N LYS A 493 58.94 -29.20 9.73
CA LYS A 493 59.85 -28.11 9.35
C LYS A 493 60.35 -28.35 7.93
N ASN A 494 60.31 -27.34 7.03
CA ASN A 494 61.35 -27.25 6.01
C ASN A 494 61.67 -25.83 5.51
N LYS A 495 62.79 -25.71 4.80
CA LYS A 495 63.66 -24.51 4.79
C LYS A 495 63.39 -23.48 3.68
N ARG A 496 63.49 -22.19 4.06
CA ARG A 496 64.10 -21.06 3.33
C ARG A 496 63.63 -20.71 1.90
N LYS A 497 63.17 -19.45 1.75
CA LYS A 497 63.99 -18.37 1.13
C LYS A 497 63.54 -16.98 1.59
N ARG A 498 64.41 -15.97 1.41
CA ARG A 498 64.22 -14.55 1.83
C ARG A 498 63.84 -13.67 0.64
N LYS A 499 63.03 -12.63 0.90
CA LYS A 499 63.22 -11.19 0.56
C LYS A 499 62.01 -10.42 1.14
N SER A 500 62.07 -9.70 2.26
CA SER A 500 62.85 -8.49 2.66
C SER A 500 62.24 -7.16 2.16
N GLY A 501 61.58 -6.43 3.08
CA GLY A 501 61.02 -5.09 2.86
C GLY A 501 60.51 -4.46 4.18
N TRP A 502 61.34 -3.62 4.79
CA TRP A 502 60.98 -2.61 5.82
C TRP A 502 60.26 -1.41 5.16
N LYS A 503 59.59 -0.42 5.79
CA LYS A 503 59.21 0.03 7.16
C LYS A 503 58.17 1.19 6.94
N GLU A 504 57.33 1.72 7.82
CA GLU A 504 56.85 1.55 9.23
C GLU A 504 55.45 2.26 9.27
N GLY A 505 54.56 2.29 10.28
CA GLY A 505 54.53 1.72 11.64
C GLY A 505 54.39 2.78 12.75
N LEU A 506 53.16 3.15 13.16
CA LEU A 506 52.91 3.97 14.36
C LEU A 506 51.70 3.47 15.18
N HIS A 507 51.88 3.33 16.49
CA HIS A 507 50.81 3.17 17.49
C HIS A 507 50.60 4.48 18.25
N VAL A 508 49.34 4.82 18.58
CA VAL A 508 49.00 5.54 19.83
C VAL A 508 47.75 4.87 20.45
N THR A 509 47.61 4.98 21.77
CA THR A 509 46.87 4.08 22.66
C THR A 509 45.36 4.37 22.85
N LYS A 510 44.63 3.32 23.24
CA LYS A 510 43.35 3.44 23.96
C LYS A 510 43.57 4.10 25.34
N LYS A 511 42.60 4.88 25.81
CA LYS A 511 42.29 5.03 27.26
C LYS A 511 40.78 5.04 27.49
N LYS A 512 40.33 4.42 28.58
CA LYS A 512 38.93 4.32 29.02
C LYS A 512 38.87 4.36 30.55
N LYS A 513 38.24 5.39 31.12
CA LYS A 513 37.56 5.44 32.43
C LYS A 513 36.62 6.64 32.38
N VAL A 514 35.30 6.45 32.52
CA VAL A 514 34.55 6.35 33.80
C VAL A 514 34.57 7.69 34.52
N GLY A 515 33.40 8.34 34.62
CA GLY A 515 33.24 9.73 35.07
C GLY A 515 32.70 9.87 36.49
N LEU A 516 32.09 11.04 36.76
CA LEU A 516 31.17 11.26 37.89
C LEU A 516 30.17 12.38 37.55
N GLN A 517 29.31 12.73 38.50
CA GLN A 517 28.09 13.54 38.33
C GLN A 517 28.27 15.07 38.43
N VAL A 518 27.30 15.77 37.85
CA VAL A 518 26.60 16.99 38.33
C VAL A 518 27.42 18.09 39.02
N VAL A 519 27.42 19.28 38.40
CA VAL A 519 27.13 20.57 39.06
C VAL A 519 26.30 21.41 38.07
N GLU A 520 25.25 22.07 38.54
CA GLU A 520 24.52 23.10 37.79
C GLU A 520 25.27 24.45 37.84
N ASN A 521 25.23 25.26 36.78
CA ASN A 521 24.76 26.64 36.91
C ASN A 521 24.59 27.39 35.58
N ASN A 522 23.77 28.43 35.67
CA ASN A 522 23.35 29.34 34.60
C ASN A 522 24.49 30.25 34.11
N LEU A 523 24.56 30.47 32.79
CA LEU A 523 24.49 31.81 32.16
C LEU A 523 24.24 31.68 30.64
#